data_AF-A0A1Q3GTD4-F1
#
_entry.id   AF-A0A1Q3GTD4-F1
#
_cell.length_a   1.000
_cell.length_b   1.000
_cell.length_c   1.000
_cell.angle_alpha   90.00
_cell.angle_beta   90.00
_cell.angle_gamma   90.00
#
_symmetry.space_group_name_H-M   'P 1'
#
loop_
_entity.id
_entity.type
_entity.pdbx_description
1 polymer ?
#
loop_
_entity_poly.entity_id
_entity_poly.type
_entity_poly.pdbx_seq_one_letter_code
_entity_poly.pdbx_strand_id
1 'polypeptide(L)'
;MKDDKNKWIDEVMGSMQGSKKAQPNPELFTKIEARIDQPQTRSIKINRWQIAAAIFLLVLNGFALRQITQKHRTTTPTTAKSKGLSQPLISNYKIYD
;
A
#
# COMPACT_ATOMS: atom_id res chain seq x y z
N MET A 1 -0.38 8.58 -61.07
CA MET A 1 -0.44 8.29 -59.61
C MET A 1 -0.64 9.53 -58.72
N LYS A 2 -0.55 10.77 -59.23
CA LYS A 2 -0.89 11.98 -58.45
C LYS A 2 -2.38 12.31 -58.49
N ASP A 3 -3.13 11.70 -59.40
CA ASP A 3 -4.50 12.05 -59.75
C ASP A 3 -5.54 11.41 -58.82
N ASP A 4 -5.26 10.21 -58.30
CA ASP A 4 -6.18 9.48 -57.42
C ASP A 4 -6.33 10.15 -56.05
N LYS A 5 -5.26 10.81 -55.56
CA LYS A 5 -5.27 11.53 -54.28
C LYS A 5 -6.16 12.78 -54.33
N ASN A 6 -6.25 13.46 -55.48
CA ASN A 6 -7.09 14.65 -55.59
C ASN A 6 -8.57 14.27 -55.75
N LYS A 7 -8.85 13.17 -56.48
CA LYS A 7 -10.21 12.62 -56.62
C LYS A 7 -10.87 12.30 -55.28
N TRP A 8 -10.15 11.62 -54.37
CA TRP A 8 -10.72 11.25 -53.07
C TRP A 8 -11.07 12.49 -52.21
N ILE A 9 -10.28 13.56 -52.31
CA ILE A 9 -10.53 14.81 -51.57
C ILE A 9 -11.79 15.49 -52.10
N ASP A 10 -11.92 15.60 -53.42
CA ASP A 10 -13.08 16.20 -54.06
C ASP A 10 -14.35 15.38 -53.80
N GLU A 11 -14.24 14.04 -53.76
CA GLU A 11 -15.35 13.14 -53.43
C GLU A 11 -15.79 13.29 -51.96
N VAL A 12 -14.84 13.39 -51.02
CA VAL A 12 -15.13 13.60 -49.60
C VAL A 12 -15.73 14.99 -49.36
N MET A 13 -15.18 16.04 -49.95
CA MET A 13 -15.71 17.40 -49.80
C MET A 13 -17.08 17.56 -50.49
N GLY A 14 -17.26 16.94 -51.66
CA GLY A 14 -18.54 16.88 -52.37
C GLY A 14 -19.61 16.13 -51.58
N SER A 15 -19.23 15.07 -50.84
CA SER A 15 -20.17 14.34 -49.96
C SER A 15 -20.72 15.18 -48.81
N MET A 16 -20.02 16.26 -48.43
CA MET A 16 -20.45 17.21 -47.40
C MET A 16 -21.25 18.38 -47.98
N GLN A 17 -21.36 18.52 -49.30
CA GLN A 17 -22.05 19.62 -49.95
C GLN A 17 -23.56 19.50 -49.74
N GLY A 18 -24.15 20.47 -49.04
CA GLY A 18 -25.56 20.43 -48.61
C GLY A 18 -25.77 19.92 -47.19
N SER A 19 -24.72 19.45 -46.51
CA SER A 19 -24.80 19.16 -45.07
C SER A 19 -24.97 20.47 -44.29
N LYS A 20 -25.97 20.52 -43.39
CA LYS A 20 -26.09 21.64 -42.44
C LYS A 20 -24.92 21.55 -41.45
N LYS A 21 -24.37 22.70 -41.06
CA LYS A 21 -23.45 22.77 -39.92
C LYS A 21 -24.06 22.04 -38.74
N ALA A 22 -23.35 21.05 -38.21
CA ALA A 22 -23.71 20.42 -36.96
C ALA A 22 -23.73 21.49 -35.88
N GLN A 23 -24.89 21.72 -35.26
CA GLN A 23 -24.95 22.51 -34.05
C GLN A 23 -24.48 21.63 -32.89
N PRO A 24 -23.44 22.05 -32.15
CA PRO A 24 -23.07 21.33 -30.93
C PRO A 24 -24.25 21.37 -29.97
N ASN A 25 -24.48 20.28 -29.23
CA ASN A 25 -25.50 20.26 -28.19
C ASN A 25 -25.18 21.39 -27.17
N PRO A 26 -26.11 22.33 -26.92
CA PRO A 26 -25.89 23.46 -26.03
C PRO A 26 -25.54 23.04 -24.59
N GLU A 27 -25.95 21.84 -24.18
CA GLU A 27 -25.66 21.30 -22.85
C GLU A 27 -24.26 20.70 -22.71
N LEU A 28 -23.53 20.50 -23.82
CA LEU A 28 -22.17 19.92 -23.76
C LEU A 28 -21.22 20.80 -22.97
N PHE A 29 -21.30 22.12 -23.16
CA PHE A 29 -20.47 23.07 -22.45
C PHE A 29 -20.74 22.99 -20.94
N THR A 30 -22.01 23.07 -20.55
CA THR A 30 -22.45 22.93 -19.15
C THR A 30 -22.03 21.60 -18.54
N LYS A 31 -22.10 20.50 -19.30
CA LYS A 31 -21.69 19.17 -18.84
C LYS A 31 -20.18 19.04 -18.64
N ILE A 32 -19.39 19.73 -19.45
CA ILE A 32 -17.93 19.78 -19.30
C ILE A 32 -17.58 20.60 -18.07
N GLU A 33 -18.17 21.78 -17.91
CA GLU A 33 -17.97 22.67 -16.77
C GLU A 33 -18.33 21.97 -15.45
N ALA A 34 -19.49 21.30 -15.39
CA ALA A 34 -19.90 20.50 -14.23
C ALA A 34 -18.96 19.34 -13.89
N ARG A 35 -18.24 18.78 -14.89
CA ARG A 35 -17.24 17.72 -14.68
C ARG A 35 -15.88 18.25 -14.24
N ILE A 36 -15.52 19.46 -14.65
CA ILE A 36 -14.29 20.13 -14.24
C ILE A 36 -14.41 20.55 -12.77
N ASP A 37 -15.56 21.09 -12.39
CA ASP A 37 -15.82 21.56 -11.02
C ASP A 37 -16.15 20.43 -10.04
N GLN A 38 -16.40 19.21 -10.52
CA GLN A 38 -16.57 18.07 -9.64
C GLN A 38 -15.21 17.60 -9.11
N PRO A 39 -14.92 17.78 -7.81
CA PRO A 39 -13.73 17.18 -7.24
C PRO A 39 -13.85 15.66 -7.42
N GLN A 40 -12.83 15.05 -8.03
CA GLN A 40 -12.74 13.60 -8.15
C GLN A 40 -12.44 12.99 -6.78
N THR A 41 -13.39 13.08 -5.85
CA THR A 41 -13.31 12.41 -4.57
C THR A 41 -13.55 10.93 -4.81
N ARG A 42 -12.46 10.22 -5.06
CA ARG A 42 -12.45 8.76 -5.03
C ARG A 42 -12.73 8.36 -3.58
N SER A 43 -13.97 7.98 -3.29
CA SER A 43 -14.33 7.52 -1.95
C SER A 43 -13.64 6.17 -1.70
N ILE A 44 -12.50 6.22 -1.02
CA ILE A 44 -11.83 5.02 -0.55
C ILE A 44 -12.73 4.46 0.55
N LYS A 45 -13.45 3.38 0.24
CA LYS A 45 -14.28 2.68 1.21
C LYS A 45 -13.34 1.98 2.20
N ILE A 46 -13.08 2.62 3.34
CA ILE A 46 -12.34 2.02 4.45
C ILE A 46 -13.21 0.90 5.02
N ASN A 47 -12.84 -0.35 4.75
CA ASN A 47 -13.59 -1.49 5.24
C ASN A 47 -13.20 -1.75 6.70
N ARG A 48 -14.14 -1.63 7.64
CA ARG A 48 -13.89 -1.71 9.10
C ARG A 48 -13.15 -2.99 9.54
N TRP A 49 -13.32 -4.06 8.77
CA TRP A 49 -12.66 -5.36 9.00
C TRP A 49 -11.14 -5.32 8.78
N GLN A 50 -10.64 -4.47 7.87
CA GLN A 50 -9.20 -4.32 7.63
C GLN A 50 -8.49 -3.64 8.80
N ILE A 51 -9.17 -2.69 9.46
CA ILE A 51 -8.66 -2.02 10.67
C ILE A 51 -8.54 -3.01 11.83
N ALA A 52 -9.55 -3.88 12.01
CA ALA A 52 -9.54 -4.88 13.07
C ALA A 52 -8.37 -5.87 12.94
N ALA A 53 -8.08 -6.34 11.72
CA ALA A 53 -6.95 -7.23 11.47
C ALA A 53 -5.59 -6.57 11.77
N ALA A 54 -5.43 -5.30 11.39
CA ALA A 54 -4.21 -4.55 11.67
C ALA A 54 -3.99 -4.36 13.19
N ILE A 55 -5.03 -4.01 13.94
CA ILE A 55 -4.97 -3.87 15.40
C ILE A 55 -4.65 -5.21 16.05
N PHE A 56 -5.30 -6.30 15.61
CA PHE A 56 -5.06 -7.64 16.14
C PHE A 56 -3.61 -8.08 15.95
N LEU A 57 -3.04 -7.90 14.75
CA LEU A 57 -1.64 -8.18 14.48
C LEU A 57 -0.70 -7.33 15.34
N LEU A 58 -1.03 -6.05 15.56
CA LEU A 58 -0.20 -5.16 16.38
C LEU A 58 -0.18 -5.61 17.86
N VAL A 59 -1.34 -5.98 18.42
CA VAL A 59 -1.44 -6.52 19.78
C VAL A 59 -0.72 -7.86 19.91
N LEU A 60 -0.90 -8.76 18.94
CA LEU A 60 -0.26 -10.08 18.95
C LEU A 60 1.27 -9.97 18.93
N ASN A 61 1.80 -9.15 18.02
CA ASN A 61 3.25 -8.91 17.92
C ASN A 61 3.80 -8.20 19.16
N GLY A 62 3.06 -7.22 19.71
CA GLY A 62 3.43 -6.55 20.95
C GLY A 62 3.49 -7.51 22.14
N PHE A 63 2.55 -8.45 22.25
CA PHE A 63 2.55 -9.47 23.30
C PHE A 63 3.73 -10.45 23.13
N ALA A 64 3.99 -10.93 21.91
CA ALA A 64 5.11 -11.81 21.62
C ALA A 64 6.47 -11.16 21.99
N LEU A 65 6.67 -9.90 21.59
CA LEU A 65 7.87 -9.13 21.94
C LEU A 65 8.03 -8.94 23.45
N ARG A 66 6.93 -8.67 24.17
CA ARG A 66 6.96 -8.56 25.65
C ARG A 66 7.35 -9.87 26.31
N GLN A 67 6.83 -11.00 25.83
CA GLN A 67 7.16 -12.31 26.38
C GLN A 67 8.64 -12.67 26.14
N ILE A 68 9.16 -12.38 24.95
CA ILE A 68 10.58 -12.61 24.62
C ILE A 68 11.48 -11.76 25.52
N THR A 69 11.20 -10.47 25.65
CA THR A 69 11.99 -9.56 26.49
C THR A 69 11.92 -9.90 27.99
N GLN A 70 10.79 -10.43 28.48
CA GLN A 70 10.69 -10.92 29.86
C GLN A 70 11.52 -12.20 30.09
N LYS A 71 11.51 -13.14 29.14
CA LYS A 71 12.32 -14.36 29.22
C LYS A 71 13.83 -14.08 29.26
N HIS A 72 14.29 -13.05 28.55
CA HIS A 72 15.70 -12.62 28.59
C HIS A 72 16.11 -11.87 29.87
N ARG A 73 15.16 -11.30 30.63
CA ARG A 73 15.46 -10.64 31.92
C ARG A 73 15.60 -11.64 33.07
N THR A 74 14.92 -12.77 32.99
CA THR A 74 14.98 -13.84 34.01
C THR A 74 16.19 -14.77 33.86
N THR A 75 16.94 -14.68 32.76
CA THR A 75 18.22 -15.37 32.54
C THR A 75 19.42 -14.45 32.79
N THR A 76 19.34 -13.60 33.82
CA THR A 76 20.56 -13.06 34.41
C THR A 76 21.12 -14.16 35.32
N PRO A 77 22.30 -14.75 35.06
CA PRO A 77 22.92 -15.62 36.05
C PRO A 77 23.18 -14.77 37.30
N THR A 78 22.48 -15.10 38.37
CA THR A 78 22.67 -14.48 39.68
C THR A 78 24.06 -14.80 40.19
N THR A 79 25.03 -13.96 39.85
CA THR A 79 26.32 -13.90 40.55
C THR A 79 26.55 -12.48 41.03
N ALA A 80 25.95 -12.14 42.18
CA ALA A 80 26.61 -11.35 43.21
C ALA A 80 25.78 -11.26 44.49
N LYS A 81 26.41 -11.72 45.59
CA LYS A 81 26.15 -11.40 47.01
C LYS A 81 25.11 -12.26 47.75
N SER A 82 25.46 -13.52 48.02
CA SER A 82 25.33 -14.03 49.39
C SER A 82 26.73 -14.09 50.02
N LYS A 83 26.84 -13.51 51.21
CA LYS A 83 28.03 -13.45 52.04
C LYS A 83 28.05 -14.74 52.85
N GLY A 84 28.90 -15.69 52.51
CA GLY A 84 29.03 -16.95 53.24
C GLY A 84 30.11 -17.82 52.62
N LEU A 85 31.17 -18.05 53.36
CA LEU A 85 32.25 -18.98 53.04
C LEU A 85 31.69 -20.34 52.62
N SER A 86 32.48 -21.04 51.80
CA SER A 86 32.40 -22.46 51.43
C SER A 86 31.38 -22.83 50.35
N GLN A 87 31.87 -23.08 49.13
CA GLN A 87 31.84 -24.43 48.54
C GLN A 87 32.57 -24.47 47.18
N PRO A 88 33.14 -25.63 46.82
CA PRO A 88 34.36 -25.73 46.03
C PRO A 88 34.14 -25.70 44.52
N LEU A 89 35.15 -25.20 43.81
CA LEU A 89 35.33 -25.35 42.36
C LEU A 89 35.45 -26.84 42.02
N ILE A 90 34.39 -27.43 41.49
CA ILE A 90 34.50 -28.69 40.75
C ILE A 90 34.47 -28.33 39.27
N SER A 91 35.64 -28.01 38.74
CA SER A 91 35.86 -27.84 37.31
C SER A 91 36.13 -29.23 36.73
N ASN A 92 35.16 -29.80 36.03
CA ASN A 92 35.31 -31.10 35.39
C ASN A 92 35.70 -30.88 33.92
N TYR A 93 36.96 -30.49 33.69
CA TYR A 93 37.56 -30.53 32.37
C TYR A 93 38.25 -31.87 32.21
N LYS A 94 37.67 -32.76 31.40
CA LYS A 94 38.35 -33.93 30.87
C LYS A 94 39.38 -33.47 29.85
N ILE A 95 40.63 -33.43 30.26
CA ILE A 95 41.78 -33.30 29.37
C ILE A 95 42.61 -34.55 29.66
N TYR A 96 42.63 -35.49 28.70
CA TYR A 96 43.20 -36.87 28.76
C TYR A 96 42.34 -37.83 29.63
N ASP A 97 41.84 -38.98 29.18
CA ASP A 97 42.15 -39.96 28.12
C ASP A 97 40.88 -40.30 27.30
#